data_AF-A0A543D9C0-F1
#
_entry.id   AF-A0A543D9C0-F1
#
_cell.length_a   1.000
_cell.length_b   1.000
_cell.length_c   1.000
_cell.angle_alpha   90.00
_cell.angle_beta   90.00
_cell.angle_gamma   90.00
#
_symmetry.space_group_name_H-M   'P 1'
#
loop_
_entity.id
_entity.type
_entity.pdbx_description
1 polymer ?
#
loop_
_entity_poly.entity_id
_entity_poly.type
_entity_poly.pdbx_seq_one_letter_code
_entity_poly.pdbx_strand_id
1 'polypeptide(L)'
;MRRTTAPQLPPFPQPRFAGGVHSGPLAALAALLAGAVALLAVALVGDGSWPDWRLATVLAVVAVLGHALLWVGLVGPVRRFGDAMARMVTEDRADRVPRSRATELDRIAIALYRFHRIRPGRRGLRSRRHVPLAVAPCLAAVVVLCWAIPAAAATVGGVAPQADVVAREAGAGAGARAQELGAALRDGLSVLERAADPPTGAAVADPATTAAQALEAERLFRSVSVVDAAGRAVATAGRPPAAPLDAGGREPRVVQANTSGAEPLVVASTPMWDGASTLVAEFDPRGLNDVIRADGVHTRVVDARQATVLDTSGYTAFAPLRDPALGTLAATASTGAPAVATPGGERVAAAARVGAPGSATDVGWVLVEDQDVTAAAFAGDGSRRAALVVIAVSASLALAAIAWTAVTVVAPARRLVRHVEALAAGQPVPPLAAQRLDEIGTAVAATNRFAAARARPGAVARA
;
A
#
# COMPACT_ATOMS: atom_id res chain seq x y z
N MET A 1 -50.62 -51.51 35.24
CA MET A 1 -50.12 -50.12 35.04
C MET A 1 -48.72 -50.17 34.43
N ARG A 2 -48.57 -49.95 33.11
CA ARG A 2 -47.25 -49.83 32.47
C ARG A 2 -46.70 -48.44 32.77
N ARG A 3 -45.61 -48.34 33.52
CA ARG A 3 -44.81 -47.11 33.63
C ARG A 3 -44.13 -46.89 32.28
N THR A 4 -44.68 -46.01 31.46
CA THR A 4 -43.97 -45.44 30.31
C THR A 4 -42.84 -44.58 30.84
N THR A 5 -41.62 -45.13 30.83
CA THR A 5 -40.39 -44.40 31.10
C THR A 5 -40.29 -43.27 30.08
N ALA A 6 -40.23 -42.02 30.57
CA ALA A 6 -40.04 -40.87 29.70
C ALA A 6 -38.74 -41.05 28.87
N PRO A 7 -38.75 -40.71 27.57
CA PRO A 7 -37.56 -40.82 26.74
C PRO A 7 -36.43 -39.98 27.36
N GLN A 8 -35.32 -40.63 27.69
CA GLN A 8 -34.10 -39.94 28.09
C GLN A 8 -33.63 -39.10 26.90
N LEU A 9 -33.78 -37.79 27.03
CA LEU A 9 -33.21 -36.84 26.08
C LEU A 9 -31.68 -36.98 26.12
N PRO A 10 -31.00 -37.00 24.97
CA PRO A 10 -29.54 -37.12 24.93
C PRO A 10 -28.88 -35.99 25.74
N PRO A 11 -27.76 -36.27 26.43
CA PRO A 11 -27.00 -35.24 27.12
C PRO A 11 -26.60 -34.16 26.13
N PHE A 12 -26.64 -32.90 26.58
CA PHE A 12 -26.25 -31.76 25.76
C PHE A 12 -24.83 -32.01 25.22
N PRO A 13 -24.56 -31.79 23.92
CA PRO A 13 -23.19 -31.82 23.45
C PRO A 13 -22.42 -30.78 24.26
N GLN A 14 -21.49 -31.23 25.09
CA GLN A 14 -20.57 -30.33 25.76
C GLN A 14 -19.79 -29.63 24.66
N PRO A 15 -19.78 -28.28 24.60
CA PRO A 15 -19.04 -27.58 23.57
C PRO A 15 -17.54 -27.85 23.76
N ARG A 16 -17.03 -28.83 23.02
CA ARG A 16 -15.58 -29.17 22.93
C ARG A 16 -14.97 -28.61 21.65
N PHE A 17 -15.44 -27.45 21.19
CA PHE A 17 -14.85 -26.78 20.03
C PHE A 17 -14.03 -25.56 20.46
N ALA A 18 -12.85 -25.41 19.85
CA ALA A 18 -11.89 -24.33 20.07
C ALA A 18 -12.38 -22.92 19.63
N GLY A 19 -13.65 -22.79 19.24
CA GLY A 19 -14.24 -21.58 18.65
C GLY A 19 -15.21 -20.84 19.57
N GLY A 20 -14.94 -20.77 20.88
CA GLY A 20 -15.79 -20.04 21.84
C GLY A 20 -15.66 -18.52 21.76
N VAL A 21 -16.34 -17.80 22.65
CA VAL A 21 -16.33 -16.32 22.77
C VAL A 21 -14.92 -15.71 22.92
N HIS A 22 -13.91 -16.53 23.24
CA HIS A 22 -12.50 -16.12 23.38
C HIS A 22 -11.72 -16.06 22.05
N SER A 23 -12.22 -16.68 20.97
CA SER A 23 -11.48 -16.79 19.70
C SER A 23 -11.15 -15.44 19.06
N GLY A 24 -12.13 -14.55 18.93
CA GLY A 24 -11.93 -13.20 18.38
C GLY A 24 -10.97 -12.32 19.20
N PRO A 25 -11.14 -12.21 20.54
CA PRO A 25 -10.19 -11.48 21.39
C PRO A 25 -8.75 -12.02 21.38
N LEU A 26 -8.56 -13.33 21.20
CA LEU A 26 -7.22 -13.92 21.05
C LEU A 26 -6.63 -13.64 19.66
N ALA A 27 -7.44 -13.70 18.60
CA ALA A 27 -7.00 -13.34 17.26
C ALA A 27 -6.57 -11.87 17.17
N ALA A 28 -7.31 -10.96 17.81
CA ALA A 28 -6.95 -9.55 17.89
C ALA A 28 -5.62 -9.33 18.65
N LEU A 29 -5.46 -10.01 19.81
CA LEU A 29 -4.21 -9.97 20.58
C LEU A 29 -3.02 -10.50 19.76
N ALA A 30 -3.19 -11.65 19.12
CA ALA A 30 -2.14 -12.26 18.30
C ALA A 30 -1.73 -11.37 17.12
N ALA A 31 -2.70 -10.74 16.43
CA ALA A 31 -2.41 -9.81 15.34
C ALA A 31 -1.58 -8.60 15.80
N LEU A 32 -1.95 -7.98 16.93
CA LEU A 32 -1.23 -6.83 17.46
C LEU A 32 0.17 -7.20 17.99
N LEU A 33 0.32 -8.36 18.65
CA LEU A 33 1.63 -8.85 19.11
C LEU A 33 2.55 -9.23 17.93
N ALA A 34 2.02 -9.86 16.89
CA ALA A 34 2.77 -10.12 15.66
C ALA A 34 3.24 -8.80 15.00
N GLY A 35 2.38 -7.79 14.98
CA GLY A 35 2.74 -6.43 14.57
C GLY A 35 3.86 -5.82 15.41
N ALA A 36 3.83 -6.00 16.74
CA ALA A 36 4.87 -5.48 17.63
C ALA A 36 6.22 -6.15 17.38
N VAL A 37 6.22 -7.48 17.17
CA VAL A 37 7.43 -8.24 16.80
C VAL A 37 7.96 -7.79 15.44
N ALA A 38 7.07 -7.59 14.45
CA ALA A 38 7.46 -7.12 13.12
C ALA A 38 8.05 -5.69 13.17
N LEU A 39 7.46 -4.77 13.94
CA LEU A 39 8.03 -3.42 14.14
C LEU A 39 9.40 -3.47 14.81
N LEU A 40 9.58 -4.35 15.80
CA LEU A 40 10.87 -4.55 16.46
C LEU A 40 11.91 -5.12 15.47
N ALA A 41 11.51 -6.05 14.61
CA ALA A 41 12.39 -6.59 13.56
C ALA A 41 12.80 -5.51 12.56
N VAL A 42 11.87 -4.66 12.10
CA VAL A 42 12.19 -3.51 11.23
C VAL A 42 13.18 -2.56 11.94
N ALA A 43 12.98 -2.28 13.22
CA ALA A 43 13.89 -1.43 14.01
C ALA A 43 15.30 -2.03 14.17
N LEU A 44 15.42 -3.35 14.28
CA LEU A 44 16.69 -4.05 14.46
C LEU A 44 17.46 -4.27 13.15
N VAL A 45 16.77 -4.38 12.02
CA VAL A 45 17.37 -4.61 10.70
C VAL A 45 17.67 -3.29 9.98
N GLY A 46 16.92 -2.23 10.25
CA GLY A 46 17.18 -0.90 9.71
C GLY A 46 18.35 -0.19 10.41
N ASP A 47 18.67 1.03 9.96
CA ASP A 47 19.79 1.84 10.45
C ASP A 47 19.62 2.37 11.90
N GLY A 48 18.70 1.79 12.68
CA GLY A 48 18.43 2.13 14.08
C GLY A 48 17.78 3.50 14.31
N SER A 49 17.55 4.29 13.26
CA SER A 49 16.99 5.64 13.34
C SER A 49 15.45 5.65 13.42
N TRP A 50 14.77 4.69 12.79
CA TRP A 50 13.31 4.54 12.81
C TRP A 50 12.87 3.17 12.26
N PRO A 51 11.80 2.53 12.78
CA PRO A 51 10.96 2.94 13.90
C PRO A 51 11.65 2.77 15.26
N ASP A 52 11.38 3.69 16.20
CA ASP A 52 11.84 3.58 17.59
C ASP A 52 11.20 2.34 18.26
N TRP A 53 11.95 1.61 19.09
CA TRP A 53 11.46 0.48 19.90
C TRP A 53 10.25 0.85 20.76
N ARG A 54 10.07 2.15 21.06
CA ARG A 54 8.88 2.70 21.70
C ARG A 54 7.60 2.37 20.93
N LEU A 55 7.60 2.41 19.59
CA LEU A 55 6.41 2.09 18.79
C LEU A 55 5.95 0.64 18.99
N ALA A 56 6.90 -0.30 18.95
CA ALA A 56 6.62 -1.72 19.22
C ALA A 56 6.13 -1.93 20.67
N THR A 57 6.74 -1.23 21.63
CA THR A 57 6.37 -1.31 23.06
C THR A 57 4.96 -0.78 23.30
N VAL A 58 4.61 0.37 22.74
CA VAL A 58 3.26 0.95 22.87
C VAL A 58 2.24 0.02 22.20
N LEU A 59 2.56 -0.58 21.04
CA LEU A 59 1.68 -1.57 20.40
C LEU A 59 1.43 -2.80 21.30
N ALA A 60 2.46 -3.31 21.97
CA ALA A 60 2.31 -4.42 22.91
C ALA A 60 1.40 -4.04 24.10
N VAL A 61 1.54 -2.82 24.65
CA VAL A 61 0.66 -2.31 25.71
C VAL A 61 -0.78 -2.18 25.22
N VAL A 62 -0.99 -1.64 24.00
CA VAL A 62 -2.30 -1.55 23.33
C VAL A 62 -2.94 -2.92 23.15
N ALA A 63 -2.15 -3.93 22.76
CA ALA A 63 -2.60 -5.30 22.60
C ALA A 63 -3.10 -5.90 23.93
N VAL A 64 -2.32 -5.74 25.00
CA VAL A 64 -2.69 -6.21 26.35
C VAL A 64 -3.93 -5.48 26.87
N LEU A 65 -3.99 -4.16 26.73
CA LEU A 65 -5.11 -3.34 27.19
C LEU A 65 -6.41 -3.69 26.43
N GLY A 66 -6.33 -3.80 25.10
CA GLY A 66 -7.46 -4.21 24.25
C GLY A 66 -7.97 -5.61 24.61
N HIS A 67 -7.06 -6.56 24.83
CA HIS A 67 -7.42 -7.90 25.27
C HIS A 67 -8.07 -7.91 26.65
N ALA A 68 -7.53 -7.17 27.62
CA ALA A 68 -8.10 -7.05 28.95
C ALA A 68 -9.50 -6.43 28.93
N LEU A 69 -9.73 -5.39 28.12
CA LEU A 69 -11.04 -4.76 27.89
C LEU A 69 -12.06 -5.77 27.36
N LEU A 70 -11.70 -6.54 26.33
CA LEU A 70 -12.55 -7.60 25.78
C LEU A 70 -12.80 -8.72 26.79
N TRP A 71 -11.78 -9.14 27.53
CA TRP A 71 -11.91 -10.24 28.47
C TRP A 71 -12.83 -9.89 29.64
N VAL A 72 -12.62 -8.72 30.26
CA VAL A 72 -13.40 -8.24 31.41
C VAL A 72 -14.81 -7.81 30.99
N GLY A 73 -14.94 -7.13 29.84
CA GLY A 73 -16.20 -6.54 29.39
C GLY A 73 -17.12 -7.50 28.61
N LEU A 74 -16.55 -8.52 27.96
CA LEU A 74 -17.29 -9.42 27.08
C LEU A 74 -17.14 -10.89 27.47
N VAL A 75 -15.91 -11.43 27.43
CA VAL A 75 -15.68 -12.88 27.54
C VAL A 75 -16.09 -13.42 28.91
N GLY A 76 -15.57 -12.82 29.99
CA GLY A 76 -15.87 -13.24 31.36
C GLY A 76 -17.37 -13.22 31.69
N PRO A 77 -18.08 -12.09 31.44
CA PRO A 77 -19.52 -12.01 31.67
C PRO A 77 -20.33 -13.03 30.86
N VAL A 78 -20.03 -13.22 29.57
CA VAL A 78 -20.77 -14.16 28.71
C VAL A 78 -20.52 -15.60 29.13
N ARG A 79 -19.28 -15.98 29.47
CA ARG A 79 -18.95 -17.33 29.97
C ARG A 79 -19.68 -17.66 31.27
N ARG A 80 -19.59 -16.76 32.27
CA ARG A 80 -20.29 -16.93 33.56
C ARG A 80 -21.80 -17.07 33.37
N PHE A 81 -22.37 -16.34 32.42
CA PHE A 81 -23.79 -16.41 32.10
C PHE A 81 -24.16 -17.72 31.39
N GLY A 82 -23.39 -18.14 30.39
CA GLY A 82 -23.57 -19.42 29.69
C GLY A 82 -23.52 -20.61 30.64
N ASP A 83 -22.54 -20.65 31.54
CA ASP A 83 -22.42 -21.69 32.57
C ASP A 83 -23.63 -21.72 33.51
N ALA A 84 -24.15 -20.55 33.88
CA ALA A 84 -25.33 -20.46 34.73
C ALA A 84 -26.62 -20.91 34.00
N MET A 85 -26.75 -20.60 32.71
CA MET A 85 -27.85 -21.09 31.88
C MET A 85 -27.80 -22.60 31.69
N ALA A 86 -26.60 -23.18 31.54
CA ALA A 86 -26.42 -24.62 31.49
C ALA A 86 -26.84 -25.29 32.82
N ARG A 87 -26.40 -24.74 33.96
CA ARG A 87 -26.80 -25.22 35.30
C ARG A 87 -28.31 -25.13 35.54
N MET A 88 -28.93 -24.05 35.08
CA MET A 88 -30.39 -23.89 35.13
C MET A 88 -31.07 -25.11 34.51
N VAL A 89 -30.68 -25.53 33.30
CA VAL A 89 -31.26 -26.69 32.59
C VAL A 89 -31.09 -27.99 33.34
N THR A 90 -29.91 -28.23 33.89
CA THR A 90 -29.64 -29.47 34.60
C THR A 90 -30.40 -29.58 35.92
N GLU A 91 -30.70 -28.45 36.55
CA GLU A 91 -31.26 -28.40 37.91
C GLU A 91 -32.73 -27.97 37.95
N ASP A 92 -33.33 -27.64 36.80
CA ASP A 92 -34.69 -27.12 36.65
C ASP A 92 -34.97 -25.87 37.52
N ARG A 93 -33.96 -25.01 37.69
CA ARG A 93 -33.97 -23.89 38.64
C ARG A 93 -33.58 -22.56 38.00
N ALA A 94 -34.58 -21.82 37.55
CA ALA A 94 -34.42 -20.51 36.91
C ALA A 94 -33.94 -19.41 37.86
N ASP A 95 -34.08 -19.57 39.18
CA ASP A 95 -33.58 -18.65 40.21
C ASP A 95 -32.04 -18.57 40.28
N ARG A 96 -31.33 -19.54 39.69
CA ARG A 96 -29.86 -19.59 39.70
C ARG A 96 -29.18 -18.78 38.59
N VAL A 97 -29.92 -18.26 37.62
CA VAL A 97 -29.34 -17.39 36.57
C VAL A 97 -28.92 -16.06 37.20
N PRO A 98 -27.63 -15.67 37.22
CA PRO A 98 -27.19 -14.46 37.89
C PRO A 98 -27.58 -13.21 37.07
N ARG A 99 -27.94 -12.13 37.78
CA ARG A 99 -28.00 -10.79 37.17
C ARG A 99 -26.59 -10.33 36.79
N SER A 100 -26.47 -9.70 35.64
CA SER A 100 -25.18 -9.26 35.08
C SER A 100 -25.11 -7.73 35.05
N ARG A 101 -23.89 -7.19 34.98
CA ARG A 101 -23.66 -5.77 34.66
C ARG A 101 -23.85 -5.48 33.17
N ALA A 102 -23.77 -6.51 32.32
CA ALA A 102 -24.03 -6.38 30.90
C ALA A 102 -25.53 -6.24 30.64
N THR A 103 -25.95 -5.14 30.00
CA THR A 103 -27.36 -4.80 29.78
C THR A 103 -28.14 -5.93 29.12
N GLU A 104 -27.59 -6.51 28.06
CA GLU A 104 -28.22 -7.61 27.32
C GLU A 104 -28.40 -8.86 28.19
N LEU A 105 -27.39 -9.25 28.96
CA LEU A 105 -27.46 -10.44 29.82
C LEU A 105 -28.42 -10.23 31.00
N ASP A 106 -28.46 -9.04 31.57
CA ASP A 106 -29.41 -8.69 32.64
C ASP A 106 -30.86 -8.69 32.13
N ARG A 107 -31.10 -8.16 30.93
CA ARG A 107 -32.43 -8.20 30.30
C ARG A 107 -32.90 -9.63 30.08
N ILE A 108 -32.01 -10.53 29.63
CA ILE A 108 -32.33 -11.96 29.51
C ILE A 108 -32.71 -12.54 30.88
N ALA A 109 -31.91 -12.31 31.91
CA ALA A 109 -32.18 -12.83 33.26
C ALA A 109 -33.52 -12.33 33.82
N ILE A 110 -33.82 -11.02 33.70
CA ILE A 110 -35.09 -10.43 34.15
C ILE A 110 -36.27 -11.03 33.38
N ALA A 111 -36.15 -11.14 32.05
CA ALA A 111 -37.22 -11.68 31.22
C ALA A 111 -37.49 -13.15 31.56
N LEU A 112 -36.45 -13.94 31.83
CA LEU A 112 -36.59 -15.31 32.35
C LEU A 112 -37.30 -15.35 33.70
N TYR A 113 -36.96 -14.48 34.65
CA TYR A 113 -37.67 -14.43 35.95
C TYR A 113 -39.15 -14.06 35.79
N ARG A 114 -39.47 -13.11 34.90
CA ARG A 114 -40.85 -12.71 34.60
C ARG A 114 -41.65 -13.85 33.97
N PHE A 115 -41.06 -14.52 32.98
CA PHE A 115 -41.67 -15.70 32.34
C PHE A 115 -42.02 -16.79 33.37
N HIS A 116 -41.20 -16.95 34.41
CA HIS A 116 -41.40 -17.95 35.48
C HIS A 116 -42.18 -17.44 36.70
N ARG A 117 -42.58 -16.16 36.74
CA ARG A 117 -43.20 -15.53 37.92
C ARG A 117 -42.39 -15.72 39.22
N ILE A 118 -41.07 -15.86 39.11
CA ILE A 118 -40.17 -16.00 40.27
C ILE A 118 -39.92 -14.62 40.84
N ARG A 119 -40.12 -14.44 42.15
CA ARG A 119 -39.71 -13.22 42.85
C ARG A 119 -38.19 -13.26 43.02
N PRO A 120 -37.42 -12.35 42.41
CA PRO A 120 -35.98 -12.33 42.58
C PRO A 120 -35.62 -12.12 44.05
N GLY A 121 -34.68 -12.92 44.57
CA GLY A 121 -34.20 -12.78 45.95
C GLY A 121 -33.61 -11.40 46.22
N ARG A 122 -33.87 -10.84 47.40
CA ARG A 122 -33.46 -9.47 47.82
C ARG A 122 -31.94 -9.18 47.65
N ARG A 123 -31.09 -10.21 47.56
CA ARG A 123 -29.63 -10.08 47.42
C ARG A 123 -29.15 -9.59 46.03
N GLY A 124 -30.02 -9.54 45.01
CA GLY A 124 -29.67 -9.15 43.63
C GLY A 124 -30.05 -7.73 43.19
N LEU A 125 -30.56 -6.87 44.08
CA LEU A 125 -31.21 -5.59 43.72
C LEU A 125 -30.27 -4.37 43.60
N ARG A 126 -28.95 -4.53 43.79
CA ARG A 126 -27.98 -3.41 43.82
C ARG A 126 -26.95 -3.41 42.68
N SER A 127 -27.34 -3.73 41.45
CA SER A 127 -26.50 -3.42 40.28
C SER A 127 -26.98 -2.08 39.68
N ARG A 128 -26.27 -0.98 39.94
CA ARG A 128 -26.68 0.38 39.54
C ARG A 128 -26.06 0.87 38.21
N ARG A 129 -25.21 0.08 37.55
CA ARG A 129 -24.61 0.48 36.26
C ARG A 129 -24.70 -0.66 35.26
N HIS A 130 -25.55 -0.46 34.26
CA HIS A 130 -25.72 -1.37 33.13
C HIS A 130 -24.86 -0.85 31.97
N VAL A 131 -23.94 -1.67 31.49
CA VAL A 131 -23.08 -1.33 30.36
C VAL A 131 -23.46 -2.26 29.20
N PRO A 132 -23.79 -1.72 28.01
CA PRO A 132 -24.07 -2.55 26.84
C PRO A 132 -22.87 -3.45 26.49
N LEU A 133 -23.14 -4.68 26.07
CA LEU A 133 -22.13 -5.65 25.70
C LEU A 133 -21.24 -5.18 24.52
N ALA A 134 -21.78 -4.28 23.68
CA ALA A 134 -21.07 -3.64 22.58
C ALA A 134 -20.00 -2.62 23.01
N VAL A 135 -20.03 -2.12 24.25
CA VAL A 135 -19.09 -1.08 24.70
C VAL A 135 -17.66 -1.62 24.74
N ALA A 136 -17.46 -2.87 25.16
CA ALA A 136 -16.13 -3.48 25.23
C ALA A 136 -15.42 -3.56 23.85
N PRO A 137 -16.02 -4.12 22.78
CA PRO A 137 -15.41 -4.11 21.46
C PRO A 137 -15.25 -2.70 20.88
N CYS A 138 -16.18 -1.78 21.13
CA CYS A 138 -16.02 -0.38 20.71
C CYS A 138 -14.81 0.29 21.38
N LEU A 139 -14.64 0.14 22.69
CA LEU A 139 -13.50 0.69 23.42
C LEU A 139 -12.18 0.05 22.95
N ALA A 140 -12.16 -1.26 22.72
CA ALA A 140 -10.98 -1.95 22.19
C ALA A 140 -10.60 -1.42 20.80
N ALA A 141 -11.58 -1.19 19.91
CA ALA A 141 -11.34 -0.61 18.59
C ALA A 141 -10.81 0.83 18.69
N VAL A 142 -11.37 1.64 19.58
CA VAL A 142 -10.89 3.01 19.84
C VAL A 142 -9.44 2.98 20.33
N VAL A 143 -9.08 2.09 21.26
CA VAL A 143 -7.70 1.96 21.75
C VAL A 143 -6.73 1.60 20.62
N VAL A 144 -7.11 0.69 19.72
CA VAL A 144 -6.30 0.34 18.53
C VAL A 144 -6.13 1.54 17.60
N LEU A 145 -7.21 2.26 17.30
CA LEU A 145 -7.18 3.43 16.40
C LEU A 145 -6.40 4.62 17.00
N CYS A 146 -6.55 4.86 18.30
CA CYS A 146 -5.80 5.89 19.05
C CYS A 146 -4.28 5.64 19.02
N TRP A 147 -3.83 4.41 18.75
CA TRP A 147 -2.44 4.12 18.50
C TRP A 147 -2.09 4.17 17.01
N ALA A 148 -2.87 3.51 16.16
CA ALA A 148 -2.55 3.32 14.75
C ALA A 148 -2.48 4.65 13.97
N ILE A 149 -3.42 5.57 14.24
CA ILE A 149 -3.48 6.88 13.56
C ILE A 149 -2.24 7.73 13.86
N PRO A 150 -1.89 8.03 15.13
CA PRO A 150 -0.69 8.81 15.41
C PRO A 150 0.60 8.06 15.07
N ALA A 151 0.64 6.72 15.17
CA ALA A 151 1.79 5.95 14.72
C ALA A 151 2.01 6.10 13.21
N ALA A 152 0.96 5.96 12.39
CA ALA A 152 1.03 6.20 10.96
C ALA A 152 1.42 7.65 10.64
N ALA A 153 0.82 8.63 11.32
CA ALA A 153 1.17 10.04 11.17
C ALA A 153 2.64 10.31 11.52
N ALA A 154 3.18 9.69 12.57
CA ALA A 154 4.60 9.82 12.94
C ALA A 154 5.52 9.12 11.93
N THR A 155 5.11 7.99 11.33
CA THR A 155 5.90 7.34 10.28
C THR A 155 6.01 8.19 9.01
N VAL A 156 4.93 8.91 8.65
CA VAL A 156 4.87 9.78 7.46
C VAL A 156 5.45 11.17 7.74
N GLY A 157 5.09 11.80 8.86
CA GLY A 157 5.44 13.18 9.22
C GLY A 157 6.70 13.35 10.07
N GLY A 158 7.30 12.26 10.57
CA GLY A 158 8.55 12.29 11.36
C GLY A 158 9.82 12.43 10.52
N VAL A 159 9.69 12.80 9.25
CA VAL A 159 10.82 13.11 8.38
C VAL A 159 11.07 14.61 8.52
N ALA A 160 11.96 15.01 9.43
CA ALA A 160 12.64 16.27 9.22
C ALA A 160 13.42 16.09 7.91
N PRO A 161 13.12 16.85 6.85
CA PRO A 161 13.81 16.71 5.58
C PRO A 161 15.31 16.92 5.87
N GLN A 162 16.10 15.86 5.81
CA GLN A 162 17.56 15.99 5.72
C GLN A 162 17.84 16.43 4.28
N ALA A 163 17.50 17.69 4.00
CA ALA A 163 17.59 18.29 2.68
C ALA A 163 18.98 18.07 2.08
N ASP A 164 20.03 18.05 2.90
CA ASP A 164 21.41 17.78 2.49
C ASP A 164 21.64 16.35 1.97
N VAL A 165 21.00 15.33 2.56
CA VAL A 165 21.14 13.94 2.10
C VAL A 165 20.36 13.74 0.81
N VAL A 166 19.11 14.22 0.78
CA VAL A 166 18.27 14.18 -0.42
C VAL A 166 18.92 14.97 -1.57
N ALA A 167 19.58 16.10 -1.26
CA ALA A 167 20.35 16.89 -2.22
C ALA A 167 21.55 16.12 -2.80
N ARG A 168 22.32 15.41 -1.97
CA ARG A 168 23.44 14.58 -2.46
C ARG A 168 22.96 13.43 -3.33
N GLU A 169 21.90 12.74 -2.91
CA GLU A 169 21.31 11.65 -3.69
C GLU A 169 20.74 12.14 -5.02
N ALA A 170 20.02 13.27 -5.02
CA ALA A 170 19.54 13.91 -6.24
C ALA A 170 20.69 14.30 -7.17
N GLY A 171 21.78 14.86 -6.63
CA GLY A 171 22.98 15.18 -7.40
C GLY A 171 23.64 13.96 -8.05
N ALA A 172 23.77 12.86 -7.29
CA ALA A 172 24.31 11.60 -7.80
C ALA A 172 23.39 10.97 -8.86
N GLY A 173 22.07 10.99 -8.63
CA GLY A 173 21.05 10.48 -9.56
C GLY A 173 21.05 11.23 -10.89
N ALA A 174 20.99 12.56 -10.85
CA ALA A 174 21.06 13.41 -12.04
C ALA A 174 22.38 13.20 -12.80
N GLY A 175 23.51 13.08 -12.10
CA GLY A 175 24.81 12.79 -12.69
C GLY A 175 24.84 11.43 -13.42
N ALA A 176 24.34 10.37 -12.78
CA ALA A 176 24.29 9.03 -13.37
C ALA A 176 23.42 9.00 -14.64
N ARG A 177 22.22 9.59 -14.61
CA ARG A 177 21.33 9.61 -15.79
C ARG A 177 21.85 10.50 -16.91
N ALA A 178 22.50 11.62 -16.59
CA ALA A 178 23.16 12.43 -17.61
C ALA A 178 24.32 11.66 -18.29
N GLN A 179 25.03 10.81 -17.54
CA GLN A 179 26.03 9.90 -18.09
C GLN A 179 25.41 8.79 -18.93
N GLU A 180 24.30 8.18 -18.48
CA GLU A 180 23.57 7.14 -19.24
C GLU A 180 23.05 7.69 -20.57
N LEU A 181 22.42 8.88 -20.57
CA LEU A 181 21.99 9.53 -21.80
C LEU A 181 23.17 9.88 -22.71
N GLY A 182 24.27 10.39 -22.14
CA GLY A 182 25.49 10.67 -22.89
C GLY A 182 26.13 9.41 -23.48
N ALA A 183 26.07 8.27 -22.77
CA ALA A 183 26.54 6.97 -23.24
C ALA A 183 25.65 6.46 -24.38
N ALA A 184 24.33 6.54 -24.23
CA ALA A 184 23.38 6.15 -25.28
C ALA A 184 23.60 6.91 -26.60
N LEU A 185 23.86 8.22 -26.54
CA LEU A 185 24.20 9.02 -27.73
C LEU A 185 25.53 8.59 -28.35
N ARG A 186 26.53 8.27 -27.52
CA ARG A 186 27.86 7.83 -27.97
C ARG A 186 27.85 6.44 -28.57
N ASP A 187 27.10 5.52 -27.97
CA ASP A 187 26.93 4.15 -28.46
C ASP A 187 26.22 4.18 -29.82
N GLY A 188 25.17 5.01 -29.98
CA GLY A 188 24.54 5.25 -31.27
C GLY A 188 25.52 5.80 -32.32
N LEU A 189 26.31 6.83 -31.99
CA LEU A 189 27.34 7.34 -32.90
C LEU A 189 28.37 6.25 -33.28
N SER A 190 28.79 5.43 -32.31
CA SER A 190 29.75 4.34 -32.52
C SER A 190 29.19 3.20 -33.38
N VAL A 191 27.88 2.95 -33.33
CA VAL A 191 27.18 2.04 -34.27
C VAL A 191 27.24 2.61 -35.68
N LEU A 192 27.00 3.92 -35.82
CA LEU A 192 27.03 4.61 -37.10
C LEU A 192 28.43 4.59 -37.73
N GLU A 193 29.47 4.91 -36.95
CA GLU A 193 30.87 4.89 -37.40
C GLU A 193 31.28 3.50 -37.91
N ARG A 194 30.94 2.44 -37.17
CA ARG A 194 31.23 1.06 -37.59
C ARG A 194 30.50 0.64 -38.86
N ALA A 195 29.29 1.16 -39.09
CA ALA A 195 28.55 0.91 -40.32
C ALA A 195 29.11 1.72 -41.50
N ALA A 196 29.66 2.90 -41.24
CA ALA A 196 30.16 3.81 -42.26
C ALA A 196 31.57 3.45 -42.76
N ASP A 197 32.41 2.84 -41.91
CA ASP A 197 33.75 2.36 -42.24
C ASP A 197 33.94 0.88 -41.82
N PRO A 198 33.53 -0.08 -42.67
CA PRO A 198 33.62 -1.50 -42.33
C PRO A 198 35.08 -1.97 -42.29
N PRO A 199 35.42 -2.96 -41.44
CA PRO A 199 36.80 -3.42 -41.27
C PRO A 199 37.40 -3.97 -42.57
N THR A 200 38.71 -3.76 -42.75
CA THR A 200 39.46 -4.12 -43.95
C THR A 200 39.25 -5.58 -44.34
N GLY A 201 38.71 -5.82 -45.55
CA GLY A 201 38.40 -7.15 -46.07
C GLY A 201 36.92 -7.57 -45.97
N ALA A 202 36.09 -6.79 -45.29
CA ALA A 202 34.64 -6.93 -45.38
C ALA A 202 34.12 -6.43 -46.74
N ALA A 203 33.09 -7.09 -47.27
CA ALA A 203 32.41 -6.61 -48.47
C ALA A 203 31.68 -5.30 -48.12
N VAL A 204 31.94 -4.26 -48.91
CA VAL A 204 31.16 -3.02 -48.83
C VAL A 204 29.72 -3.34 -49.23
N ALA A 205 28.80 -3.21 -48.27
CA ALA A 205 27.38 -3.37 -48.53
C ALA A 205 26.85 -2.18 -49.35
N ASP A 206 25.79 -2.41 -50.13
CA ASP A 206 25.10 -1.31 -50.80
C ASP A 206 24.50 -0.32 -49.77
N PRO A 207 24.27 0.95 -50.15
CA PRO A 207 23.78 1.99 -49.24
C PRO A 207 22.49 1.64 -48.49
N ALA A 208 21.57 0.89 -49.10
CA ALA A 208 20.31 0.52 -48.47
C ALA A 208 20.52 -0.57 -47.41
N THR A 209 21.37 -1.54 -47.71
CA THR A 209 21.76 -2.59 -46.76
C THR A 209 22.52 -2.01 -45.57
N THR A 210 23.45 -1.09 -45.78
CA THR A 210 24.19 -0.41 -44.69
C THR A 210 23.24 0.37 -43.77
N ALA A 211 22.31 1.14 -44.32
CA ALA A 211 21.32 1.87 -43.53
C ALA A 211 20.41 0.93 -42.71
N ALA A 212 19.97 -0.17 -43.31
CA ALA A 212 19.13 -1.17 -42.63
C ALA A 212 19.86 -1.86 -41.48
N GLN A 213 21.12 -2.26 -41.68
CA GLN A 213 21.94 -2.89 -40.64
C GLN A 213 22.23 -1.95 -39.47
N ALA A 214 22.53 -0.68 -39.75
CA ALA A 214 22.74 0.32 -38.71
C ALA A 214 21.47 0.56 -37.88
N LEU A 215 20.30 0.61 -38.52
CA LEU A 215 19.01 0.74 -37.84
C LEU A 215 18.68 -0.48 -36.98
N GLU A 216 19.00 -1.69 -37.45
CA GLU A 216 18.79 -2.91 -36.67
C GLU A 216 19.73 -3.01 -35.46
N ALA A 217 20.96 -2.50 -35.59
CA ALA A 217 21.98 -2.53 -34.55
C ALA A 217 21.71 -1.58 -33.37
N GLU A 218 20.96 -0.49 -33.58
CA GLU A 218 20.64 0.50 -32.55
C GLU A 218 19.14 0.81 -32.50
N ARG A 219 18.50 0.41 -31.41
CA ARG A 219 17.05 0.55 -31.22
C ARG A 219 16.61 1.98 -30.94
N LEU A 220 17.53 2.83 -30.51
CA LEU A 220 17.26 4.26 -30.29
C LEU A 220 17.17 5.03 -31.61
N PHE A 221 17.50 4.44 -32.75
CA PHE A 221 17.29 5.07 -34.06
C PHE A 221 15.85 4.91 -34.54
N ARG A 222 15.27 6.03 -34.97
CA ARG A 222 14.00 6.09 -35.69
C ARG A 222 14.17 5.81 -37.17
N SER A 223 15.28 6.28 -37.74
CA SER A 223 15.63 6.14 -39.15
C SER A 223 17.13 6.28 -39.34
N VAL A 224 17.64 5.64 -40.39
CA VAL A 224 19.02 5.79 -40.84
C VAL A 224 18.99 6.02 -42.34
N SER A 225 19.72 7.02 -42.83
CA SER A 225 19.79 7.39 -44.24
C SER A 225 21.24 7.57 -44.69
N VAL A 226 21.52 7.15 -45.91
CA VAL A 226 22.74 7.54 -46.62
C VAL A 226 22.42 8.76 -47.44
N VAL A 227 23.17 9.85 -47.25
CA VAL A 227 23.00 11.10 -47.98
C VAL A 227 24.21 11.38 -48.86
N ASP A 228 23.96 11.92 -50.05
CA ASP A 228 25.01 12.37 -50.95
C ASP A 228 25.61 13.72 -50.50
N ALA A 229 26.66 14.17 -51.19
CA ALA A 229 27.30 15.47 -50.94
C ALA A 229 26.34 16.68 -51.11
N ALA A 230 25.17 16.50 -51.74
CA ALA A 230 24.14 17.52 -51.86
C ALA A 230 23.08 17.45 -50.75
N GLY A 231 23.22 16.53 -49.77
CA GLY A 231 22.27 16.31 -48.68
C GLY A 231 21.02 15.55 -49.11
N ARG A 232 21.02 14.91 -50.28
CA ARG A 232 19.88 14.12 -50.75
C ARG A 232 20.02 12.68 -50.27
N ALA A 233 18.94 12.14 -49.72
CA ALA A 233 18.89 10.74 -49.32
C ALA A 233 18.98 9.84 -50.56
N VAL A 234 20.05 9.05 -50.62
CA VAL A 234 20.29 8.00 -51.62
C VAL A 234 19.58 6.72 -51.20
N ALA A 235 19.60 6.41 -49.91
CA ALA A 235 18.87 5.29 -49.31
C ALA A 235 18.42 5.66 -47.89
N THR A 236 17.27 5.13 -47.47
CA THR A 236 16.72 5.33 -46.12
C THR A 236 16.12 4.03 -45.61
N ALA A 237 16.45 3.69 -44.36
CA ALA A 237 15.82 2.65 -43.57
C ALA A 237 15.04 3.28 -42.41
N GLY A 238 13.88 2.71 -42.07
CA GLY A 238 13.03 3.17 -40.97
C GLY A 238 11.97 4.19 -41.42
N ARG A 239 11.61 5.13 -40.53
CA ARG A 239 10.64 6.17 -40.88
C ARG A 239 11.24 7.21 -41.83
N PRO A 240 10.41 7.87 -42.66
CA PRO A 240 10.89 9.02 -43.44
C PRO A 240 11.52 10.08 -42.51
N PRO A 241 12.63 10.72 -42.94
CA PRO A 241 13.28 11.77 -42.17
C PRO A 241 12.30 12.88 -41.81
N ALA A 242 12.36 13.38 -40.58
CA ALA A 242 11.44 14.40 -40.10
C ALA A 242 11.79 15.81 -40.63
N ALA A 243 13.04 16.01 -41.08
CA ALA A 243 13.51 17.25 -41.68
C ALA A 243 14.51 16.94 -42.82
N PRO A 244 14.85 17.94 -43.67
CA PRO A 244 15.95 17.80 -44.61
C PRO A 244 17.23 17.41 -43.88
N LEU A 245 17.87 16.34 -44.35
CA LEU A 245 19.10 15.83 -43.78
C LEU A 245 20.26 16.73 -44.24
N ASP A 246 20.99 17.29 -43.29
CA ASP A 246 22.25 17.96 -43.59
C ASP A 246 23.29 16.88 -43.90
N ALA A 247 24.01 17.01 -45.02
CA ALA A 247 25.14 16.13 -45.38
C ALA A 247 26.23 16.13 -44.30
N GLY A 248 26.18 17.11 -43.39
CA GLY A 248 27.00 17.18 -42.21
C GLY A 248 28.46 17.51 -42.51
N GLY A 249 29.15 18.13 -41.55
CA GLY A 249 30.60 18.28 -41.58
C GLY A 249 31.33 16.94 -41.64
N ARG A 250 32.61 16.99 -42.06
CA ARG A 250 33.50 15.84 -42.32
C ARG A 250 33.89 15.00 -41.10
N GLU A 251 33.28 15.27 -39.94
CA GLU A 251 33.62 14.62 -38.68
C GLU A 251 32.37 13.99 -38.06
N PRO A 252 32.49 12.78 -37.48
CA PRO A 252 31.41 12.13 -36.76
C PRO A 252 30.91 13.00 -35.61
N ARG A 253 29.59 13.20 -35.52
CA ARG A 253 28.97 13.96 -34.42
C ARG A 253 27.49 13.71 -34.26
N VAL A 254 26.98 14.06 -33.08
CA VAL A 254 25.56 14.15 -32.74
C VAL A 254 25.19 15.62 -32.56
N VAL A 255 24.12 16.05 -33.23
CA VAL A 255 23.60 17.43 -33.15
C VAL A 255 22.09 17.44 -32.93
N GLN A 256 21.60 18.47 -32.25
CA GLN A 256 20.17 18.79 -32.24
C GLN A 256 19.84 19.60 -33.50
N ALA A 257 19.09 19.02 -34.43
CA ALA A 257 18.83 19.59 -35.76
C ALA A 257 17.69 20.63 -35.77
N ASN A 258 16.87 20.71 -34.72
CA ASN A 258 15.84 21.75 -34.58
C ASN A 258 15.78 22.34 -33.16
N THR A 259 15.33 23.59 -33.05
CA THR A 259 15.08 24.25 -31.75
C THR A 259 13.62 24.69 -31.60
N SER A 260 12.74 24.17 -32.46
CA SER A 260 11.30 24.46 -32.50
C SER A 260 10.56 23.34 -33.24
N GLY A 261 9.24 23.26 -33.06
CA GLY A 261 8.39 22.23 -33.64
C GLY A 261 7.70 21.37 -32.59
N ALA A 262 7.07 20.27 -33.03
CA ALA A 262 6.29 19.39 -32.15
C ALA A 262 7.14 18.33 -31.43
N GLU A 263 8.29 17.98 -32.00
CA GLU A 263 9.20 16.95 -31.47
C GLU A 263 10.65 17.42 -31.64
N PRO A 264 11.59 16.97 -30.78
CA PRO A 264 13.00 17.27 -30.90
C PRO A 264 13.62 16.34 -31.94
N LEU A 265 14.48 16.88 -32.78
CA LEU A 265 15.20 16.16 -33.82
C LEU A 265 16.67 16.12 -33.46
N VAL A 266 17.16 14.90 -33.24
CA VAL A 266 18.52 14.64 -32.76
C VAL A 266 19.14 13.69 -33.76
N VAL A 267 20.26 14.11 -34.34
CA VAL A 267 20.84 13.49 -35.51
C VAL A 267 22.28 13.12 -35.23
N ALA A 268 22.61 11.84 -35.38
CA ALA A 268 23.99 11.38 -35.51
C ALA A 268 24.38 11.38 -36.99
N SER A 269 25.60 11.79 -37.30
CA SER A 269 26.13 11.79 -38.67
C SER A 269 27.59 11.36 -38.65
N THR A 270 28.00 10.61 -39.66
CA THR A 270 29.40 10.21 -39.87
C THR A 270 29.69 10.10 -41.37
N PRO A 271 30.85 10.55 -41.86
CA PRO A 271 31.25 10.31 -43.24
C PRO A 271 31.38 8.80 -43.51
N MET A 272 31.04 8.36 -44.71
CA MET A 272 31.28 7.00 -45.17
C MET A 272 32.71 6.82 -45.68
N TRP A 273 33.15 5.57 -45.79
CA TRP A 273 34.47 5.15 -46.32
C TRP A 273 34.80 5.74 -47.71
N ASP A 274 33.78 6.10 -48.50
CA ASP A 274 33.95 6.71 -49.83
C ASP A 274 34.32 8.21 -49.78
N GLY A 275 34.17 8.86 -48.63
CA GLY A 275 34.37 10.29 -48.41
C GLY A 275 33.42 11.22 -49.18
N ALA A 276 32.44 10.67 -49.91
CA ALA A 276 31.50 11.38 -50.76
C ALA A 276 30.06 11.31 -50.23
N SER A 277 29.78 10.32 -49.40
CA SER A 277 28.47 10.08 -48.77
C SER A 277 28.59 10.20 -47.26
N THR A 278 27.48 10.53 -46.61
CA THR A 278 27.38 10.58 -45.14
C THR A 278 26.28 9.64 -44.68
N LEU A 279 26.55 8.86 -43.64
CA LEU A 279 25.52 8.09 -42.96
C LEU A 279 24.92 8.96 -41.84
N VAL A 280 23.59 9.10 -41.84
CA VAL A 280 22.85 10.00 -40.97
C VAL A 280 21.74 9.22 -40.28
N ALA A 281 21.71 9.23 -38.95
CA ALA A 281 20.68 8.56 -38.14
C ALA A 281 19.90 9.57 -37.30
N GLU A 282 18.57 9.49 -37.33
CA GLU A 282 17.69 10.24 -36.44
C GLU A 282 17.39 9.39 -35.20
N PHE A 283 17.63 9.92 -34.00
CA PHE A 283 17.21 9.27 -32.76
C PHE A 283 15.69 9.39 -32.56
N ASP A 284 15.07 8.35 -31.97
CA ASP A 284 13.69 8.40 -31.49
C ASP A 284 13.63 9.14 -30.14
N PRO A 285 12.94 10.31 -30.06
CA PRO A 285 12.77 11.05 -28.82
C PRO A 285 12.11 10.23 -27.70
N ARG A 286 11.28 9.24 -28.07
CA ARG A 286 10.62 8.35 -27.09
C ARG A 286 11.62 7.38 -26.48
N GLY A 287 12.49 6.80 -27.31
CA GLY A 287 13.58 5.95 -26.83
C GLY A 287 14.52 6.72 -25.91
N LEU A 288 14.89 7.95 -26.27
CA LEU A 288 15.71 8.80 -25.40
C LEU A 288 14.99 9.19 -24.09
N ASN A 289 13.69 9.43 -24.11
CA ASN A 289 12.89 9.65 -22.90
C ASN A 289 12.84 8.41 -21.99
N ASP A 290 12.89 7.21 -22.55
CA ASP A 290 12.91 5.97 -21.78
C ASP A 290 14.26 5.77 -21.07
N VAL A 291 15.37 6.23 -21.68
CA VAL A 291 16.71 6.21 -21.04
C VAL A 291 16.75 7.05 -19.76
N ILE A 292 16.09 8.21 -19.75
CA ILE A 292 16.11 9.12 -18.59
C ILE A 292 14.97 8.86 -17.58
N ARG A 293 14.12 7.86 -17.81
CA ARG A 293 12.95 7.61 -16.95
C ARG A 293 13.39 6.94 -15.65
N ALA A 294 12.98 7.53 -14.53
CA ALA A 294 13.16 6.95 -13.20
C ALA A 294 11.85 6.99 -12.40
N ASP A 295 11.61 5.94 -11.62
CA ASP A 295 10.41 5.82 -10.80
C ASP A 295 10.36 6.91 -9.72
N GLY A 296 9.27 7.67 -9.70
CA GLY A 296 9.03 8.69 -8.67
C GLY A 296 9.84 9.98 -8.80
N VAL A 297 10.62 10.17 -9.87
CA VAL A 297 11.42 11.38 -10.12
C VAL A 297 10.98 12.04 -11.42
N HIS A 298 10.72 13.35 -11.37
CA HIS A 298 10.50 14.11 -12.59
C HIS A 298 11.84 14.53 -13.17
N THR A 299 12.13 14.05 -14.38
CA THR A 299 13.37 14.31 -15.10
C THR A 299 13.05 15.03 -16.41
N ARG A 300 13.88 16.03 -16.71
CA ARG A 300 13.78 16.88 -17.89
C ARG A 300 15.16 17.08 -18.48
N VAL A 301 15.26 17.15 -19.79
CA VAL A 301 16.48 17.61 -20.48
C VAL A 301 16.17 18.92 -21.17
N VAL A 302 17.03 19.91 -20.98
CA VAL A 302 16.94 21.21 -21.64
C VAL A 302 18.12 21.45 -22.58
N ASP A 303 17.88 22.19 -23.66
CA ASP A 303 18.92 22.63 -24.58
C ASP A 303 19.70 23.85 -24.03
N ALA A 304 20.67 24.34 -24.81
CA ALA A 304 21.46 25.52 -24.48
C ALA A 304 20.64 26.81 -24.29
N ARG A 305 19.40 26.85 -24.79
CA ARG A 305 18.45 27.97 -24.63
C ARG A 305 17.49 27.74 -23.45
N GLN A 306 17.73 26.70 -22.65
CA GLN A 306 16.87 26.26 -21.55
C GLN A 306 15.46 25.88 -21.99
N ALA A 307 15.32 25.45 -23.25
CA ALA A 307 14.07 24.93 -23.79
C ALA A 307 14.03 23.41 -23.59
N THR A 308 12.87 22.90 -23.18
CA THR A 308 12.70 21.48 -22.85
C THR A 308 12.80 20.60 -24.10
N VAL A 309 13.77 19.71 -24.14
CA VAL A 309 13.99 18.75 -25.23
C VAL A 309 13.36 17.40 -24.90
N LEU A 310 13.55 16.90 -23.68
CA LEU A 310 13.00 15.64 -23.17
C LEU A 310 12.31 15.87 -21.82
N ASP A 311 11.25 15.11 -21.52
CA ASP A 311 10.45 15.29 -20.30
C ASP A 311 9.70 14.00 -19.91
N THR A 312 9.83 13.56 -18.66
CA THR A 312 9.20 12.34 -18.15
C THR A 312 7.77 12.51 -17.61
N SER A 313 7.27 13.74 -17.39
CA SER A 313 5.98 14.00 -16.71
C SER A 313 4.92 14.72 -17.56
N GLY A 314 5.20 14.96 -18.84
CA GLY A 314 4.26 15.59 -19.77
C GLY A 314 5.03 16.46 -20.75
N TYR A 315 5.00 16.09 -22.03
CA TYR A 315 5.91 16.66 -23.00
C TYR A 315 5.28 17.81 -23.80
N THR A 316 5.91 18.99 -23.75
CA THR A 316 5.73 20.04 -24.75
C THR A 316 7.11 20.44 -25.25
N ALA A 317 7.42 20.07 -26.48
CA ALA A 317 8.71 20.35 -27.10
C ALA A 317 9.04 21.84 -27.04
N PHE A 318 10.28 22.13 -26.66
CA PHE A 318 10.87 23.47 -26.60
C PHE A 318 10.14 24.45 -25.67
N ALA A 319 9.29 23.94 -24.77
CA ALA A 319 8.71 24.77 -23.72
C ALA A 319 9.82 25.34 -22.84
N PRO A 320 9.87 26.66 -22.61
CA PRO A 320 10.88 27.26 -21.77
C PRO A 320 10.74 26.78 -20.32
N LEU A 321 11.86 26.65 -19.64
CA LEU A 321 11.90 26.35 -18.21
C LEU A 321 11.30 27.53 -17.42
N ARG A 322 10.02 27.43 -17.05
CA ARG A 322 9.28 28.52 -16.40
C ARG A 322 9.76 28.83 -14.99
N ASP A 323 10.38 27.86 -14.32
CA ASP A 323 10.92 28.03 -12.98
C ASP A 323 12.34 28.66 -13.07
N PRO A 324 12.52 29.90 -12.58
CA PRO A 324 13.80 30.60 -12.65
C PRO A 324 14.89 29.94 -11.78
N ALA A 325 14.52 29.22 -10.72
CA ALA A 325 15.49 28.50 -9.89
C ALA A 325 16.06 27.31 -10.66
N LEU A 326 15.21 26.55 -11.35
CA LEU A 326 15.64 25.47 -12.24
C LEU A 326 16.46 26.01 -13.43
N GLY A 327 16.11 27.17 -13.97
CA GLY A 327 16.90 27.86 -15.00
C GLY A 327 18.31 28.19 -14.53
N THR A 328 18.44 28.75 -13.33
CA THR A 328 19.76 29.05 -12.74
C THR A 328 20.58 27.79 -12.50
N LEU A 329 19.92 26.72 -12.04
CA LEU A 329 20.54 25.42 -11.81
C LEU A 329 21.07 24.82 -13.12
N ALA A 330 20.26 24.86 -14.17
CA ALA A 330 20.65 24.36 -15.49
C ALA A 330 21.80 25.19 -16.10
N ALA A 331 21.79 26.51 -15.94
CA ALA A 331 22.88 27.39 -16.38
C ALA A 331 24.20 27.11 -15.63
N THR A 332 24.12 26.75 -14.35
CA THR A 332 25.30 26.35 -13.58
C THR A 332 25.83 25.01 -14.09
N ALA A 333 24.94 24.04 -14.30
CA ALA A 333 25.32 22.71 -14.77
C ALA A 333 25.88 22.68 -16.19
N SER A 334 25.47 23.59 -17.08
CA SER A 334 26.00 23.67 -18.45
C SER A 334 27.51 23.96 -18.51
N THR A 335 28.07 24.56 -17.46
CA THR A 335 29.53 24.79 -17.33
C THR A 335 30.33 23.51 -17.08
N GLY A 336 29.66 22.39 -16.79
CA GLY A 336 30.26 21.07 -16.58
C GLY A 336 30.32 20.63 -15.12
N ALA A 337 29.98 21.49 -14.16
CA ALA A 337 29.88 21.12 -12.74
C ALA A 337 28.44 20.72 -12.39
N PRO A 338 28.18 19.56 -11.75
CA PRO A 338 26.83 19.23 -11.29
C PRO A 338 26.36 20.29 -10.27
N ALA A 339 25.09 20.64 -10.34
CA ALA A 339 24.50 21.67 -9.49
C ALA A 339 23.31 21.10 -8.73
N VAL A 340 23.17 21.47 -7.45
CA VAL A 340 22.04 21.07 -6.62
C VAL A 340 21.48 22.30 -5.92
N ALA A 341 20.15 22.42 -5.87
CA ALA A 341 19.46 23.47 -5.15
C ALA A 341 18.22 22.92 -4.45
N THR A 342 17.71 23.69 -3.50
CA THR A 342 16.44 23.42 -2.82
C THR A 342 15.43 24.54 -3.14
N PRO A 343 14.77 24.52 -4.31
CA PRO A 343 13.83 25.56 -4.69
C PRO A 343 12.68 25.64 -3.68
N GLY A 344 12.52 26.79 -3.02
CA GLY A 344 11.43 27.02 -2.07
C GLY A 344 11.49 26.18 -0.78
N GLY A 345 12.58 25.46 -0.50
CA GLY A 345 12.79 24.69 0.73
C GLY A 345 12.02 23.36 0.83
N GLU A 346 11.00 23.15 -0.01
CA GLU A 346 10.18 21.93 -0.02
C GLU A 346 10.51 20.99 -1.18
N ARG A 347 11.33 21.44 -2.14
CA ARG A 347 11.78 20.66 -3.29
C ARG A 347 13.30 20.57 -3.31
N VAL A 348 13.82 19.45 -3.81
CA VAL A 348 15.23 19.30 -4.17
C VAL A 348 15.29 19.18 -5.69
N ALA A 349 16.14 19.99 -6.30
CA ALA A 349 16.44 19.90 -7.71
C ALA A 349 17.94 19.71 -7.92
N ALA A 350 18.29 18.85 -8.86
CA ALA A 350 19.66 18.59 -9.27
C ALA A 350 19.78 18.74 -10.79
N ALA A 351 20.93 19.22 -11.27
CA ALA A 351 21.20 19.31 -12.69
C ALA A 351 22.62 18.83 -13.00
N ALA A 352 22.75 18.15 -14.14
CA ALA A 352 24.01 17.65 -14.66
C ALA A 352 24.06 17.80 -16.18
N ARG A 353 25.24 18.13 -16.71
CA ARG A 353 25.45 18.21 -18.16
C ARG A 353 25.44 16.82 -18.79
N VAL A 354 24.79 16.69 -19.93
CA VAL A 354 24.79 15.48 -20.74
C VAL A 354 26.03 15.50 -21.64
N GLY A 355 26.84 14.44 -21.56
CA GLY A 355 28.08 14.32 -22.34
C GLY A 355 29.22 15.21 -21.85
N ALA A 356 30.41 14.97 -22.43
CA ALA A 356 31.60 15.74 -22.11
C ALA A 356 31.69 17.00 -23.00
N PRO A 357 32.09 18.17 -22.45
CA PRO A 357 32.30 19.39 -23.23
C PRO A 357 33.24 19.15 -24.42
N GLY A 358 32.83 19.59 -25.62
CA GLY A 358 33.63 19.48 -26.85
C GLY A 358 33.73 18.07 -27.45
N SER A 359 33.01 17.08 -26.91
CA SER A 359 32.94 15.75 -27.51
C SER A 359 32.07 15.74 -28.77
N ALA A 360 32.23 14.71 -29.61
CA ALA A 360 31.38 14.48 -30.79
C ALA A 360 29.88 14.36 -30.43
N THR A 361 29.56 14.06 -29.17
CA THR A 361 28.19 13.95 -28.66
C THR A 361 27.74 15.17 -27.85
N ASP A 362 28.53 16.26 -27.85
CA ASP A 362 28.23 17.46 -27.07
C ASP A 362 27.13 18.30 -27.73
N VAL A 363 25.89 17.96 -27.42
CA VAL A 363 24.69 18.68 -27.86
C VAL A 363 24.35 19.89 -26.98
N GLY A 364 25.15 20.19 -25.96
CA GLY A 364 24.91 21.29 -25.03
C GLY A 364 23.71 21.08 -24.09
N TRP A 365 23.27 19.83 -23.94
CA TRP A 365 22.12 19.48 -23.11
C TRP A 365 22.45 19.45 -21.62
N VAL A 366 21.46 19.82 -20.82
CA VAL A 366 21.50 19.71 -19.37
C VAL A 366 20.29 18.93 -18.91
N LEU A 367 20.53 17.88 -18.14
CA LEU A 367 19.52 17.12 -17.44
C LEU A 367 19.20 17.81 -16.12
N VAL A 368 17.93 17.98 -15.82
CA VAL A 368 17.38 18.59 -14.61
C VAL A 368 16.40 17.60 -13.99
N GLU A 369 16.62 17.26 -12.72
CA GLU A 369 15.72 16.48 -11.89
C GLU A 369 15.14 17.35 -10.81
N ASP A 370 13.87 17.13 -10.51
CA ASP A 370 13.17 17.80 -9.43
C ASP A 370 12.24 16.80 -8.72
N GLN A 371 12.33 16.77 -7.40
CA GLN A 371 11.47 15.97 -6.53
C GLN A 371 11.11 16.72 -5.25
N ASP A 372 9.91 16.45 -4.72
CA ASP A 372 9.47 16.94 -3.41
C ASP A 372 10.31 16.26 -2.31
N VAL A 373 10.84 17.04 -1.35
CA VAL A 373 11.74 16.52 -0.32
C VAL A 373 11.04 15.50 0.58
N THR A 374 9.75 15.70 0.86
CA THR A 374 8.96 14.78 1.70
C THR A 374 8.67 13.48 0.98
N ALA A 375 8.33 13.56 -0.32
CA ALA A 375 8.12 12.40 -1.16
C ALA A 375 9.43 11.63 -1.37
N ALA A 376 10.55 12.33 -1.62
CA ALA A 376 11.87 11.74 -1.81
C ALA A 376 12.39 11.06 -0.55
N ALA A 377 12.27 11.70 0.61
CA ALA A 377 12.73 11.12 1.87
C ALA A 377 11.85 9.94 2.31
N PHE A 378 10.54 9.94 2.02
CA PHE A 378 9.71 8.76 2.20
C PHE A 378 10.00 7.68 1.14
N ALA A 379 10.49 8.05 -0.05
CA ALA A 379 10.79 7.12 -1.10
C ALA A 379 12.10 6.35 -0.88
N GLY A 380 13.12 7.02 -0.32
CA GLY A 380 14.40 6.41 0.03
C GLY A 380 14.36 5.51 1.27
N ASP A 381 13.41 5.72 2.20
CA ASP A 381 13.40 5.01 3.49
C ASP A 381 12.52 3.74 3.46
N GLY A 382 13.15 2.62 3.06
CA GLY A 382 12.53 1.30 3.06
C GLY A 382 11.98 0.85 4.43
N SER A 383 12.63 1.28 5.52
CA SER A 383 12.23 0.94 6.89
C SER A 383 10.94 1.65 7.29
N ARG A 384 10.76 2.93 6.92
CA ARG A 384 9.49 3.66 7.11
C ARG A 384 8.34 3.05 6.34
N ARG A 385 8.56 2.67 5.07
CA ARG A 385 7.54 2.00 4.26
C ARG A 385 7.12 0.67 4.87
N ALA A 386 8.09 -0.16 5.27
CA ALA A 386 7.82 -1.42 5.95
C ALA A 386 7.05 -1.21 7.27
N ALA A 387 7.45 -0.24 8.09
CA ALA A 387 6.77 0.08 9.34
C ALA A 387 5.31 0.52 9.11
N LEU A 388 5.03 1.35 8.10
CA LEU A 388 3.68 1.78 7.75
C LEU A 388 2.79 0.59 7.34
N VAL A 389 3.33 -0.32 6.52
CA VAL A 389 2.63 -1.56 6.14
C VAL A 389 2.33 -2.40 7.38
N VAL A 390 3.30 -2.58 8.28
CA VAL A 390 3.10 -3.34 9.52
C VAL A 390 2.02 -2.70 10.40
N ILE A 391 2.02 -1.38 10.58
CA ILE A 391 0.99 -0.65 11.35
C ILE A 391 -0.39 -0.87 10.73
N ALA A 392 -0.52 -0.66 9.41
CA ALA A 392 -1.79 -0.77 8.70
C ALA A 392 -2.36 -2.19 8.73
N VAL A 393 -1.53 -3.20 8.46
CA VAL A 393 -1.94 -4.62 8.46
C VAL A 393 -2.33 -5.07 9.86
N SER A 394 -1.53 -4.75 10.87
CA SER A 394 -1.80 -5.16 12.26
C SER A 394 -3.09 -4.53 12.79
N ALA A 395 -3.29 -3.23 12.55
CA ALA A 395 -4.51 -2.53 12.94
C ALA A 395 -5.74 -3.09 12.22
N SER A 396 -5.64 -3.36 10.91
CA SER A 396 -6.75 -3.91 10.11
C SER A 396 -7.17 -5.30 10.57
N LEU A 397 -6.21 -6.20 10.80
CA LEU A 397 -6.47 -7.55 11.31
C LEU A 397 -7.10 -7.51 12.71
N ALA A 398 -6.61 -6.64 13.60
CA ALA A 398 -7.16 -6.46 14.92
C ALA A 398 -8.60 -5.94 14.89
N LEU A 399 -8.88 -4.92 14.07
CA LEU A 399 -10.24 -4.37 13.89
C LEU A 399 -11.18 -5.40 13.28
N ALA A 400 -10.73 -6.20 12.31
CA ALA A 400 -11.51 -7.29 11.74
C ALA A 400 -11.86 -8.35 12.80
N ALA A 401 -10.92 -8.74 13.66
CA ALA A 401 -11.16 -9.67 14.76
C ALA A 401 -12.12 -9.10 15.82
N ILE A 402 -12.02 -7.80 16.14
CA ILE A 402 -12.95 -7.12 17.05
C ILE A 402 -14.36 -7.04 16.44
N ALA A 403 -14.47 -6.68 15.16
CA ALA A 403 -15.74 -6.64 14.45
C ALA A 403 -16.39 -8.03 14.37
N TRP A 404 -15.60 -9.06 14.09
CA TRP A 404 -16.05 -10.44 14.12
C TRP A 404 -16.59 -10.85 15.49
N THR A 405 -15.94 -10.41 16.57
CA THR A 405 -16.40 -10.63 17.95
C THR A 405 -17.76 -9.95 18.19
N ALA A 406 -17.97 -8.73 17.70
CA ALA A 406 -19.26 -8.05 17.80
C ALA A 406 -20.37 -8.79 17.03
N VAL A 407 -20.06 -9.30 15.84
CA VAL A 407 -21.02 -10.08 15.01
C VAL A 407 -21.34 -11.44 15.64
N THR A 408 -20.35 -12.13 16.20
CA THR A 408 -20.53 -13.50 16.72
C THR A 408 -21.07 -13.55 18.14
N VAL A 409 -20.87 -12.50 18.94
CA VAL A 409 -21.28 -12.48 20.36
C VAL A 409 -22.41 -11.48 20.61
N VAL A 410 -22.20 -10.21 20.26
CA VAL A 410 -23.14 -9.13 20.61
C VAL A 410 -24.45 -9.26 19.83
N ALA A 411 -24.38 -9.53 18.52
CA ALA A 411 -25.58 -9.65 17.70
C ALA A 411 -26.47 -10.87 18.11
N PRO A 412 -25.92 -12.08 18.34
CA PRO A 412 -26.68 -13.20 18.88
C PRO A 412 -27.26 -12.93 20.28
N ALA A 413 -26.51 -12.28 21.18
CA ALA A 413 -27.02 -11.90 22.50
C ALA A 413 -28.27 -11.01 22.38
N ARG A 414 -28.24 -10.01 21.48
CA ARG A 414 -29.39 -9.12 21.23
C ARG A 414 -30.58 -9.85 20.61
N ARG A 415 -30.34 -10.87 19.77
CA ARG A 415 -31.42 -11.73 19.25
C ARG A 415 -32.04 -12.55 20.39
N LEU A 416 -31.23 -13.11 21.27
CA LEU A 416 -31.71 -13.85 22.44
C LEU A 416 -32.52 -12.96 23.40
N VAL A 417 -32.07 -11.73 23.68
CA VAL A 417 -32.84 -10.74 24.46
C VAL A 417 -34.26 -10.59 23.91
N ARG A 418 -34.38 -10.29 22.61
CA ARG A 418 -35.69 -10.09 21.96
C ARG A 418 -36.57 -11.34 22.05
N HIS A 419 -35.98 -12.51 21.88
CA HIS A 419 -36.70 -13.77 21.94
C HIS A 419 -37.24 -14.07 23.35
N VAL A 420 -36.41 -13.90 24.38
CA VAL A 420 -36.82 -14.15 25.77
C VAL A 420 -37.84 -13.11 26.25
N GLU A 421 -37.70 -11.86 25.84
CA GLU A 421 -38.69 -10.82 26.14
C GLU A 421 -40.05 -11.11 25.50
N ALA A 422 -40.07 -11.60 24.26
CA ALA A 422 -41.32 -12.04 23.60
C ALA A 422 -41.96 -13.23 24.33
N LEU A 423 -41.17 -14.23 24.74
CA LEU A 423 -41.65 -15.34 25.57
C LEU A 423 -42.22 -14.84 26.91
N ALA A 424 -41.52 -13.92 27.58
CA ALA A 424 -41.96 -13.32 28.84
C ALA A 424 -43.26 -12.51 28.71
N ALA A 425 -43.51 -11.93 27.53
CA ALA A 425 -44.75 -11.25 27.18
C ALA A 425 -45.88 -12.22 26.78
N GLY A 426 -45.64 -13.54 26.78
CA GLY A 426 -46.62 -14.55 26.40
C GLY A 426 -46.89 -14.65 24.91
N GLN A 427 -46.02 -14.07 24.07
CA GLN A 427 -46.16 -14.14 22.61
C GLN A 427 -45.81 -15.54 22.11
N PRO A 428 -46.61 -16.12 21.19
CA PRO A 428 -46.25 -17.39 20.55
C PRO A 428 -45.09 -17.15 19.59
N VAL A 429 -43.87 -17.46 20.03
CA VAL A 429 -42.65 -17.35 19.22
C VAL A 429 -42.05 -18.73 18.94
N PRO A 430 -41.61 -19.01 17.70
CA PRO A 430 -40.95 -20.27 17.38
C PRO A 430 -39.60 -20.38 18.10
N PRO A 431 -39.10 -21.60 18.39
CA PRO A 431 -37.79 -21.80 19.00
C PRO A 431 -36.68 -21.08 18.24
N LEU A 432 -35.83 -20.36 18.96
CA LEU A 432 -34.72 -19.63 18.35
C LEU A 432 -33.58 -20.59 17.98
N ALA A 433 -33.18 -20.67 16.71
CA ALA A 433 -32.08 -21.54 16.31
C ALA A 433 -30.73 -21.09 16.93
N ALA A 434 -30.01 -22.02 17.55
CA ALA A 434 -28.65 -21.76 18.02
C ALA A 434 -27.71 -21.66 16.80
N GLN A 435 -27.19 -20.46 16.54
CA GLN A 435 -26.36 -20.20 15.35
C GLN A 435 -24.96 -20.82 15.46
N ARG A 436 -24.47 -21.02 16.68
CA ARG A 436 -23.14 -21.57 16.99
C ARG A 436 -23.23 -22.40 18.27
N LEU A 437 -22.34 -23.38 18.41
CA LEU A 437 -22.16 -24.17 19.65
C LEU A 437 -21.22 -23.44 20.62
N ASP A 438 -21.56 -22.18 20.94
CA ASP A 438 -20.82 -21.34 21.88
C ASP A 438 -21.65 -21.10 23.16
N GLU A 439 -21.14 -20.24 24.04
CA GLU A 439 -21.80 -19.90 25.30
C GLU A 439 -23.19 -19.27 25.09
N ILE A 440 -23.40 -18.53 23.98
CA ILE A 440 -24.70 -17.95 23.64
C ILE A 440 -25.61 -19.00 23.04
N GLY A 441 -25.12 -19.86 22.15
CA GLY A 441 -25.86 -21.00 21.62
C GLY A 441 -26.35 -21.94 22.72
N THR A 442 -25.52 -22.14 23.74
CA THR A 442 -25.91 -22.87 24.96
C THR A 442 -27.05 -22.18 25.69
N ALA A 443 -26.99 -20.86 25.86
CA ALA A 443 -28.07 -20.08 26.47
C ALA A 443 -29.37 -20.10 25.63
N VAL A 444 -29.28 -20.06 24.30
CA VAL A 444 -30.40 -20.17 23.36
C VAL A 444 -31.07 -21.54 23.51
N ALA A 445 -30.29 -22.62 23.43
CA ALA A 445 -30.82 -23.97 23.49
C ALA A 445 -31.36 -24.32 24.89
N ALA A 446 -30.75 -23.77 25.96
CA ALA A 446 -31.31 -23.80 27.31
C ALA A 446 -32.69 -23.14 27.36
N THR A 447 -32.80 -21.91 26.86
CA THR A 447 -34.07 -21.16 26.81
C THR A 447 -35.16 -21.92 26.06
N ASN A 448 -34.87 -22.45 24.86
CA ASN A 448 -35.85 -23.19 24.07
C ASN A 448 -36.35 -24.45 24.77
N ARG A 449 -35.44 -25.20 25.41
CA ARG A 449 -35.80 -26.43 26.13
C ARG A 449 -36.73 -26.12 27.31
N PHE A 450 -36.46 -25.04 28.02
CA PHE A 450 -37.32 -24.58 29.10
C PHE A 450 -38.69 -24.09 28.63
N ALA A 451 -38.74 -23.32 27.54
CA ALA A 451 -40.00 -22.89 26.94
C ALA A 451 -40.84 -24.10 26.52
N ALA A 452 -40.22 -25.11 25.89
CA ALA A 452 -40.89 -26.34 25.48
C ALA A 452 -41.41 -27.18 26.67
N ALA A 453 -40.67 -27.24 27.79
CA ALA A 453 -41.12 -27.95 28.99
C ALA A 453 -42.41 -27.34 29.56
N ARG A 454 -42.56 -26.01 29.52
CA ARG A 454 -43.74 -25.29 30.01
C ARG A 454 -44.95 -25.35 29.07
N ALA A 455 -44.71 -25.52 27.76
CA ALA A 455 -45.78 -25.64 26.77
C ALA A 455 -46.47 -27.02 26.76
N ARG A 456 -45.95 -28.03 27.49
CA ARG A 456 -46.57 -29.36 27.58
C ARG A 456 -47.85 -29.30 28.45
N PRO A 457 -49.03 -29.61 27.91
CA PRO A 457 -50.27 -29.68 28.68
C PRO A 457 -50.18 -30.84 29.68
N GLY A 458 -50.25 -30.55 30.99
CA GLY A 458 -50.31 -31.57 32.05
C GLY A 458 -49.39 -31.32 33.26
N ALA A 459 -48.39 -30.44 33.17
CA ALA A 459 -47.47 -30.17 34.28
C ALA A 459 -48.07 -29.26 35.39
N VAL A 460 -49.22 -28.62 35.15
CA VAL A 460 -49.85 -27.68 36.09
C VAL A 460 -50.83 -28.36 37.06
N ALA A 461 -51.15 -29.65 36.86
CA ALA A 461 -52.11 -30.37 37.71
C ALA A 461 -51.49 -31.04 38.96
N ARG A 462 -50.18 -30.89 39.20
CA ARG A 462 -49.50 -31.42 40.40
C ARG A 462 -48.41 -30.47 40.86
N ALA A 463 -48.80 -29.31 41.38
CA ALA A 463 -47.97 -28.48 42.23
C ALA A 463 -48.83 -27.95 43.37
#